data_AF-A0A559GJJ3-F1
#
_entry.id   AF-A0A559GJJ3-F1
#
_cell.length_a   1.000
_cell.length_b   1.000
_cell.length_c   1.000
_cell.angle_alpha   90.00
_cell.angle_beta   90.00
_cell.angle_gamma   90.00
#
_symmetry.space_group_name_H-M   'P 1'
#
loop_
_entity.id
_entity.type
_entity.pdbx_description
1 polymer ?
#
loop_
_entity_poly.entity_id
_entity_poly.type
_entity_poly.pdbx_seq_one_letter_code
_entity_poly.pdbx_strand_id
1 'polypeptide(L)'
;LAVDISPTNFILDDFGRVRLIDLENFTNKNNTVRRAATKFMINTDCPSKICTIQQDYFALAMLSFAIMREHVLIFEGEDVLLNITALDKIKFCIYIEKEIGNITKSQFNWLMYLLNLSEQEKLDRFEKMKYINDFEDKNIEFHLKKVDSSFNLQIENETLINYLLSLNMNRESRILNSNEFGEFVSPISFQHGLSGYLFYLSHMRDISENGRIIEWIISEGNQNKGNVYLNGCSILFGSSGYLWVLLEFYKKITSNNPSRELIIDKIRDIYKDLISSYQKVEVFDFALGKSGILLSLMKYCINFNDVDSMEFIREKIEELYLYFVDEIRNVNSLKECNFAHGLAGIAYVILIY
;
A
#
# COMPACT_ATOMS: atom_id res chain seq x y z
N LEU A 1 19.75 -8.98 -34.90
CA LEU A 1 19.36 -7.61 -34.49
C LEU A 1 19.11 -7.64 -33.00
N ALA A 2 19.79 -6.80 -32.22
CA ALA A 2 19.56 -6.72 -30.78
C ALA A 2 18.82 -5.41 -30.50
N VAL A 3 17.65 -5.54 -29.90
CA VAL A 3 16.70 -4.46 -29.61
C VAL A 3 16.85 -4.13 -28.12
N ASP A 4 16.98 -2.85 -27.79
CA ASP A 4 16.84 -2.35 -26.41
C ASP A 4 15.39 -2.66 -25.96
N ILE A 5 15.26 -3.52 -24.95
CA ILE A 5 13.97 -3.98 -24.42
C ILE A 5 13.49 -3.12 -23.25
N SER A 6 13.96 -1.88 -23.14
CA SER A 6 13.51 -0.93 -22.13
C SER A 6 13.31 0.49 -22.67
N PRO A 7 12.27 1.25 -22.24
CA PRO A 7 11.17 0.87 -21.36
C PRO A 7 9.85 0.65 -22.12
N THR A 8 9.22 -0.48 -21.82
CA THR A 8 7.83 -0.79 -22.08
C THR A 8 6.90 0.21 -21.39
N ASN A 9 5.96 0.78 -22.14
CA ASN A 9 4.79 1.43 -21.58
C ASN A 9 3.86 0.32 -21.08
N PHE A 10 3.88 0.09 -19.77
CA PHE A 10 2.86 -0.71 -19.14
C PHE A 10 1.61 0.15 -18.98
N ILE A 11 0.50 -0.27 -19.56
CA ILE A 11 -0.79 0.24 -19.09
C ILE A 11 -1.09 -0.51 -17.81
N LEU A 12 -0.74 0.13 -16.71
CA LEU A 12 -1.08 -0.30 -15.37
C LEU A 12 -2.51 0.13 -15.08
N ASP A 13 -3.27 -0.75 -14.45
CA ASP A 13 -4.47 -0.29 -13.75
C ASP A 13 -4.12 0.23 -12.35
N ASP A 14 -5.11 0.80 -11.68
CA ASP A 14 -4.92 1.43 -10.36
C ASP A 14 -4.49 0.43 -9.25
N PHE A 15 -4.44 -0.88 -9.56
CA PHE A 15 -3.95 -1.93 -8.67
C PHE A 15 -2.56 -2.46 -9.05
N GLY A 16 -1.91 -1.82 -10.02
CA GLY A 16 -0.60 -2.22 -10.52
C GLY A 16 -0.65 -3.47 -11.41
N ARG A 17 -1.83 -3.85 -11.94
CA ARG A 17 -1.94 -4.98 -12.86
C ARG A 17 -1.56 -4.57 -14.27
N VAL A 18 -0.77 -5.43 -14.91
CA VAL A 18 -0.29 -5.21 -16.28
C VAL A 18 -1.39 -5.59 -17.26
N ARG A 19 -1.95 -4.60 -17.97
CA ARG A 19 -3.01 -4.86 -18.98
C ARG A 19 -2.54 -4.82 -20.42
N LEU A 20 -1.50 -4.03 -20.67
CA LEU A 20 -0.91 -3.91 -21.99
C LEU A 20 0.57 -3.64 -21.83
N ILE A 21 1.37 -4.36 -22.61
CA ILE A 21 2.82 -4.17 -22.73
C ILE A 21 3.04 -3.52 -24.09
N ASP A 22 3.18 -2.20 -24.09
CA ASP A 22 3.55 -1.46 -25.27
C ASP A 22 5.09 -1.34 -25.32
N LEU A 23 5.70 -1.82 -26.41
CA LEU A 23 7.14 -1.89 -26.63
C LEU A 23 7.68 -0.66 -27.40
N GLU A 24 6.94 0.45 -27.47
CA GLU A 24 7.16 1.52 -28.45
C GLU A 24 8.47 2.35 -28.35
N ASN A 25 9.34 2.13 -27.38
CA ASN A 25 10.63 2.83 -27.30
C ASN A 25 11.79 1.96 -27.80
N PHE A 26 11.87 1.79 -29.12
CA PHE A 26 13.03 1.17 -29.77
C PHE A 26 14.24 2.13 -29.74
N THR A 27 15.14 1.99 -28.78
CA THR A 27 16.47 2.65 -28.88
C THR A 27 17.45 1.77 -29.66
N ASN A 28 18.20 2.38 -30.57
CA ASN A 28 19.20 1.68 -31.36
C ASN A 28 20.43 1.32 -30.50
N LYS A 29 20.97 0.10 -30.67
CA LYS A 29 22.07 -0.51 -29.89
C LYS A 29 23.30 0.38 -29.66
N ASN A 30 23.52 1.39 -30.50
CA ASN A 30 24.70 2.26 -30.45
C ASN A 30 24.57 3.44 -29.48
N ASN A 31 23.44 3.59 -28.79
CA ASN A 31 23.21 4.69 -27.87
C ASN A 31 23.64 4.30 -26.45
N THR A 32 24.63 5.00 -25.89
CA THR A 32 25.15 4.75 -24.53
C THR A 32 24.31 5.43 -23.43
N VAL A 33 23.38 6.30 -23.81
CA VAL A 33 22.59 7.14 -22.91
C VAL A 33 21.12 6.75 -22.94
N ARG A 34 20.57 6.40 -21.77
CA ARG A 34 19.16 6.08 -21.58
C ARG A 34 18.36 7.38 -21.40
N ARG A 35 17.40 7.62 -22.30
CA ARG A 35 16.61 8.87 -22.36
C ARG A 35 15.30 8.81 -21.56
N ALA A 36 14.80 7.62 -21.26
CA ALA A 36 13.58 7.38 -20.47
C ALA A 36 13.80 6.23 -19.48
N ALA A 37 13.23 6.35 -18.29
CA ALA A 37 13.41 5.40 -17.19
C ALA A 37 12.06 5.02 -16.58
N THR A 38 11.56 3.80 -16.86
CA THR A 38 10.36 3.29 -16.18
C THR A 38 10.74 2.86 -14.77
N LYS A 39 10.05 3.43 -13.79
CA LYS A 39 10.23 3.11 -12.36
C LYS A 39 10.03 1.60 -12.16
N PHE A 40 10.85 1.00 -11.29
CA PHE A 40 10.84 -0.44 -10.96
C PHE A 40 11.26 -1.40 -12.09
N MET A 41 11.67 -0.90 -13.25
CA MET A 41 12.18 -1.71 -14.36
C MET A 41 13.68 -1.49 -14.60
N ILE A 42 14.33 -0.78 -13.68
CA ILE A 42 15.75 -0.42 -13.74
C ILE A 42 16.39 -0.84 -12.43
N ASN A 43 17.56 -1.45 -12.52
CA ASN A 43 18.35 -1.75 -11.34
C ASN A 43 18.93 -0.44 -10.79
N THR A 44 18.46 -0.05 -9.61
CA THR A 44 18.90 1.16 -8.89
C THR A 44 20.30 1.04 -8.29
N ASP A 45 20.86 -0.16 -8.23
CA ASP A 45 22.25 -0.39 -7.79
C ASP A 45 23.27 0.05 -8.85
N CYS A 46 22.80 0.38 -10.06
CA CYS A 46 23.61 0.83 -11.18
C CYS A 46 23.17 2.22 -11.67
N PRO A 47 24.04 3.01 -12.32
CA PRO A 47 23.68 4.33 -12.83
C PRO A 47 22.51 4.26 -13.84
N SER A 48 21.36 4.83 -13.48
CA SER A 48 20.11 4.79 -14.25
C SER A 48 20.16 5.45 -15.64
N LYS A 49 21.21 6.24 -15.91
CA LYS A 49 21.40 6.98 -17.17
C LYS A 49 22.16 6.20 -18.25
N ILE A 50 22.75 5.05 -17.92
CA ILE A 50 23.56 4.26 -18.84
C ILE A 50 22.71 3.11 -19.41
N CYS A 51 22.70 2.97 -20.73
CA CYS A 51 22.07 1.83 -21.39
C CYS A 51 23.07 0.67 -21.46
N THR A 52 22.79 -0.43 -20.75
CA THR A 52 23.66 -1.63 -20.75
C THR A 52 22.84 -2.89 -20.96
N ILE A 53 23.46 -3.92 -21.54
CA ILE A 53 22.83 -5.24 -21.74
C ILE A 53 22.38 -5.83 -20.39
N GLN A 54 23.10 -5.52 -19.31
CA GLN A 54 22.77 -5.90 -17.95
C GLN A 54 21.44 -5.29 -17.49
N GLN A 55 21.22 -4.00 -17.75
CA GLN A 55 19.94 -3.34 -17.45
C GLN A 55 18.79 -3.94 -18.27
N ASP A 56 19.06 -4.42 -19.49
CA ASP A 56 18.06 -5.09 -20.33
C ASP A 56 17.65 -6.44 -19.74
N TYR A 57 18.60 -7.25 -19.24
CA TYR A 57 18.27 -8.49 -18.55
C TYR A 57 17.52 -8.26 -17.24
N PHE A 58 17.89 -7.23 -16.49
CA PHE A 58 17.15 -6.84 -15.29
C PHE A 58 15.71 -6.43 -15.63
N ALA A 59 15.52 -5.56 -16.62
CA ALA A 59 14.21 -5.13 -17.08
C ALA A 59 13.37 -6.31 -17.55
N LEU A 60 13.96 -7.25 -18.30
CA LEU A 60 13.30 -8.48 -18.74
C LEU A 60 12.85 -9.35 -17.55
N ALA A 61 13.68 -9.47 -16.51
CA ALA A 61 13.31 -10.21 -15.30
C ALA A 61 12.12 -9.55 -14.60
N MET A 62 12.13 -8.21 -14.45
CA MET A 62 11.06 -7.48 -13.78
C MET A 62 9.75 -7.51 -14.58
N LEU A 63 9.83 -7.32 -15.91
CA LEU A 63 8.71 -7.47 -16.83
C LEU A 63 8.08 -8.86 -16.72
N SER A 64 8.91 -9.89 -16.74
CA SER A 64 8.43 -11.27 -16.71
C SER A 64 7.81 -11.63 -15.38
N PHE A 65 8.42 -11.20 -14.28
CA PHE A 65 7.82 -11.34 -12.95
C PHE A 65 6.48 -10.62 -12.86
N ALA A 66 6.38 -9.41 -13.42
CA ALA A 66 5.13 -8.65 -13.45
C ALA A 66 4.03 -9.34 -14.28
N ILE A 67 4.40 -10.01 -15.38
CA ILE A 67 3.46 -10.86 -16.15
C ILE A 67 3.03 -12.07 -15.31
N MET A 68 3.97 -12.76 -14.67
CA MET A 68 3.70 -13.99 -13.90
C MET A 68 2.84 -13.74 -12.67
N ARG A 69 2.99 -12.58 -12.03
CA ARG A 69 2.26 -12.19 -10.83
C ARG A 69 1.08 -11.27 -11.10
N GLU A 70 0.93 -10.79 -12.33
CA GLU A 70 0.02 -9.71 -12.70
C GLU A 70 0.22 -8.44 -11.83
N HIS A 71 1.41 -8.23 -11.27
CA HIS A 71 1.73 -7.13 -10.37
C HIS A 71 3.19 -6.69 -10.53
N VAL A 72 3.43 -5.38 -10.59
CA VAL A 72 4.80 -4.83 -10.59
C VAL A 72 5.42 -4.97 -9.21
N LEU A 73 6.63 -5.53 -9.14
CA LEU A 73 7.41 -5.57 -7.91
C LEU A 73 7.91 -4.16 -7.59
N ILE A 74 7.44 -3.59 -6.48
CA ILE A 74 7.91 -2.29 -5.98
C ILE A 74 9.12 -2.54 -5.09
N PHE A 75 10.20 -1.82 -5.36
CA PHE A 75 11.42 -1.88 -4.55
C PHE A 75 12.07 -0.51 -4.46
N GLU A 76 12.84 -0.33 -3.39
CA GLU A 76 13.70 0.83 -3.16
C GLU A 76 15.16 0.43 -3.38
N GLY A 77 16.04 1.43 -3.43
CA GLY A 77 17.48 1.26 -3.62
C GLY A 77 18.19 0.46 -2.52
N GLU A 78 19.53 0.45 -2.60
CA GLU A 78 20.41 -0.18 -1.63
C GLU A 78 20.05 0.17 -0.18
N ASP A 79 20.06 -0.85 0.70
CA ASP A 79 20.09 -0.66 2.14
C ASP A 79 21.55 -0.61 2.62
N VAL A 80 22.02 0.61 2.89
CA VAL A 80 23.41 0.87 3.29
C VAL A 80 23.74 0.26 4.65
N LEU A 81 22.75 0.15 5.57
CA LEU A 81 22.97 -0.37 6.92
C LEU A 81 23.19 -1.88 6.90
N LEU A 82 22.39 -2.59 6.10
CA LEU A 82 22.47 -4.04 5.98
C LEU A 82 23.44 -4.51 4.89
N ASN A 83 24.00 -3.57 4.11
CA ASN A 83 24.82 -3.87 2.93
C ASN A 83 24.08 -4.81 1.96
N ILE A 84 22.79 -4.54 1.75
CA ILE A 84 21.87 -5.30 0.89
C ILE A 84 21.51 -4.43 -0.30
N THR A 85 21.82 -4.92 -1.50
CA THR A 85 21.51 -4.21 -2.75
C THR A 85 20.01 -4.31 -3.07
N ALA A 86 19.48 -3.44 -3.95
CA ALA A 86 18.11 -3.60 -4.44
C ALA A 86 17.91 -4.98 -5.11
N LEU A 87 18.93 -5.44 -5.84
CA LEU A 87 18.93 -6.76 -6.47
C LEU A 87 18.87 -7.91 -5.46
N ASP A 88 19.59 -7.81 -4.34
CA ASP A 88 19.53 -8.79 -3.24
C ASP A 88 18.09 -8.91 -2.71
N LYS A 89 17.41 -7.77 -2.48
CA LYS A 89 16.00 -7.73 -2.03
C LYS A 89 15.06 -8.37 -3.05
N ILE A 90 15.24 -8.06 -4.33
CA ILE A 90 14.42 -8.60 -5.42
C ILE A 90 14.55 -10.12 -5.53
N LYS A 91 15.79 -10.64 -5.52
CA LYS A 91 16.04 -12.08 -5.54
C LYS A 91 15.40 -12.77 -4.34
N PHE A 92 15.47 -12.15 -3.15
CA PHE A 92 14.81 -12.66 -1.96
C PHE A 92 13.28 -12.71 -2.12
N CYS A 93 12.64 -11.65 -2.61
CA CYS A 93 11.20 -11.63 -2.88
C CYS A 93 10.80 -12.74 -3.86
N ILE A 94 11.52 -12.90 -4.98
CA ILE A 94 11.24 -13.95 -5.98
C ILE A 94 11.40 -15.36 -5.37
N TYR A 95 12.37 -15.55 -4.48
CA TYR A 95 12.53 -16.79 -3.74
C TYR A 95 11.32 -17.07 -2.83
N ILE A 96 10.86 -16.09 -2.06
CA ILE A 96 9.66 -16.23 -1.21
C ILE A 96 8.43 -16.58 -2.04
N GLU A 97 8.20 -15.91 -3.18
CA GLU A 97 7.09 -16.21 -4.09
C GLU A 97 7.10 -17.66 -4.59
N LYS A 98 8.29 -18.21 -4.84
CA LYS A 98 8.45 -19.63 -5.21
C LYS A 98 8.15 -20.54 -4.02
N GLU A 99 8.61 -20.23 -2.81
CA GLU A 99 8.36 -21.05 -1.63
C GLU A 99 6.88 -21.09 -1.21
N ILE A 100 6.14 -19.99 -1.42
CA ILE A 100 4.69 -19.94 -1.17
C ILE A 100 3.85 -20.47 -2.35
N GLY A 101 4.48 -20.88 -3.45
CA GLY A 101 3.82 -21.52 -4.59
C GLY A 101 3.17 -20.57 -5.60
N ASN A 102 3.49 -19.27 -5.55
CA ASN A 102 2.95 -18.25 -6.44
C ASN A 102 3.60 -18.23 -7.84
N ILE A 103 4.81 -18.79 -7.95
CA ILE A 103 5.49 -19.06 -9.21
C ILE A 103 6.07 -20.48 -9.20
N THR A 104 6.19 -21.09 -10.36
CA THR A 104 6.75 -22.44 -10.50
C THR A 104 8.27 -22.44 -10.31
N LYS A 105 8.84 -23.62 -10.05
CA LYS A 105 10.31 -23.80 -9.99
C LYS A 105 11.00 -23.37 -11.29
N SER A 106 10.43 -23.68 -12.45
CA SER A 106 10.98 -23.29 -13.76
C SER A 106 10.95 -21.78 -13.96
N GLN A 107 9.86 -21.11 -13.57
CA GLN A 107 9.74 -19.65 -13.57
C GLN A 107 10.78 -19.00 -12.65
N PHE A 108 10.90 -19.47 -11.40
CA PHE A 108 11.92 -19.01 -10.45
C PHE A 108 13.33 -19.13 -11.03
N ASN A 109 13.70 -20.31 -11.52
CA ASN A 109 15.02 -20.54 -12.10
C ASN A 109 15.27 -19.63 -13.31
N TRP A 110 14.29 -19.46 -14.18
CA TRP A 110 14.45 -18.60 -15.34
C TRP A 110 14.62 -17.12 -14.96
N LEU A 111 13.89 -16.63 -13.95
CA LEU A 111 14.06 -15.29 -13.39
C LEU A 111 15.46 -15.13 -12.77
N MET A 112 15.93 -16.11 -11.99
CA MET A 112 17.26 -16.09 -11.40
C MET A 112 18.37 -16.10 -12.46
N TYR A 113 18.18 -16.83 -13.57
CA TYR A 113 19.10 -16.80 -14.71
C TYR A 113 19.24 -15.39 -15.28
N LEU A 114 18.12 -14.68 -15.50
CA LEU A 114 18.13 -13.31 -15.99
C LEU A 114 18.79 -12.34 -15.01
N LEU A 115 18.48 -12.44 -13.73
CA LEU A 115 19.08 -11.59 -12.70
C LEU A 115 20.59 -11.82 -12.59
N ASN A 116 21.05 -13.07 -12.67
CA ASN A 116 22.48 -13.38 -12.68
C ASN A 116 23.19 -12.83 -13.93
N LEU A 117 22.53 -12.81 -15.09
CA LEU A 117 23.06 -12.14 -16.29
C LEU A 117 23.14 -10.62 -16.10
N SER A 118 22.22 -10.03 -15.35
CA SER A 118 22.24 -8.59 -15.05
C SER A 118 23.40 -8.16 -14.16
N GLU A 119 24.06 -9.07 -13.45
CA GLU A 119 25.19 -8.76 -12.55
C GLU A 119 26.57 -8.93 -13.20
N GLN A 120 26.65 -9.54 -14.39
CA GLN A 120 27.94 -9.81 -14.99
C GLN A 120 28.60 -8.51 -15.45
N GLU A 121 29.79 -8.21 -14.93
CA GLU A 121 30.49 -6.94 -15.20
C GLU A 121 30.84 -6.71 -16.70
N LYS A 122 30.85 -7.75 -17.54
CA LYS A 122 31.30 -7.67 -18.95
C LYS A 122 30.55 -8.61 -19.90
N LEU A 123 29.25 -8.39 -20.07
CA LEU A 123 28.52 -8.94 -21.21
C LEU A 123 28.60 -7.96 -22.39
N ASP A 124 29.49 -8.25 -23.33
CA ASP A 124 29.63 -7.43 -24.55
C ASP A 124 28.59 -7.78 -25.63
N ARG A 125 27.84 -8.89 -25.43
CA ARG A 125 26.84 -9.43 -26.36
C ARG A 125 25.72 -10.13 -25.61
N PHE A 126 24.54 -10.17 -26.22
CA PHE A 126 23.42 -10.96 -25.73
C PHE A 126 23.74 -12.45 -25.78
N GLU A 127 23.43 -13.17 -24.71
CA GLU A 127 23.36 -14.62 -24.71
C GLU A 127 22.13 -15.05 -25.51
N LYS A 128 22.18 -16.29 -26.03
CA LYS A 128 20.99 -16.89 -26.63
C LYS A 128 19.95 -17.10 -25.53
N MET A 129 18.82 -16.40 -25.64
CA MET A 129 17.75 -16.49 -24.66
C MET A 129 17.22 -17.92 -24.57
N LYS A 130 17.14 -18.44 -23.34
CA LYS A 130 16.62 -19.77 -23.02
C LYS A 130 15.12 -19.68 -22.72
N TYR A 131 14.37 -20.72 -23.06
CA TYR A 131 12.95 -20.79 -22.73
C TYR A 131 12.75 -21.15 -21.27
N ILE A 132 11.62 -20.75 -20.66
CA ILE A 132 11.30 -21.08 -19.26
C ILE A 132 11.29 -22.60 -19.05
N ASN A 133 10.76 -23.36 -20.01
CA ASN A 133 10.70 -24.83 -19.96
C ASN A 133 12.09 -25.48 -19.95
N ASP A 134 13.14 -24.78 -20.42
CA ASP A 134 14.52 -25.28 -20.36
C ASP A 134 15.07 -25.34 -18.92
N PHE A 135 14.29 -24.89 -17.92
CA PHE A 135 14.68 -24.82 -16.51
C PHE A 135 13.84 -25.71 -15.57
N GLU A 136 12.99 -26.60 -16.10
CA GLU A 136 12.19 -27.53 -15.29
C GLU A 136 13.06 -28.39 -14.36
N ASP A 137 14.13 -28.97 -14.91
CA ASP A 137 15.05 -29.85 -14.17
C ASP A 137 16.32 -29.15 -13.66
N LYS A 138 16.43 -27.83 -13.86
CA LYS A 138 17.61 -27.09 -13.39
C LYS A 138 17.47 -26.74 -11.92
N ASN A 139 18.61 -26.67 -11.24
CA ASN A 139 18.75 -25.98 -9.97
C ASN A 139 19.74 -24.85 -10.22
N ILE A 140 19.26 -23.62 -10.30
CA ILE A 140 20.16 -22.47 -10.27
C ILE A 140 20.59 -22.29 -8.84
N GLU A 141 21.90 -22.25 -8.63
CA GLU A 141 22.47 -21.97 -7.32
C GLU A 141 22.07 -20.55 -6.92
N PHE A 142 21.15 -20.46 -5.98
CA PHE A 142 20.78 -19.21 -5.34
C PHE A 142 21.42 -19.19 -3.97
N HIS A 143 22.52 -18.45 -3.86
CA HIS A 143 23.09 -18.13 -2.57
C HIS A 143 22.35 -16.92 -2.06
N LEU A 144 21.46 -17.14 -1.08
CA LEU A 144 21.06 -16.07 -0.19
C LEU A 144 22.34 -15.51 0.39
N LYS A 145 22.66 -14.25 0.04
CA LYS A 145 23.56 -13.46 0.88
C LYS A 145 22.96 -13.64 2.26
N LYS A 146 23.70 -14.26 3.18
CA LYS A 146 23.25 -14.40 4.55
C LYS A 146 23.07 -12.97 5.02
N VAL A 147 21.84 -12.47 4.93
CA VAL A 147 21.36 -11.47 5.86
C VAL A 147 21.65 -12.15 7.18
N ASP A 148 22.60 -11.55 7.91
CA ASP A 148 23.07 -12.11 9.15
C ASP A 148 21.84 -12.59 9.93
N SER A 149 21.90 -13.81 10.48
CA SER A 149 20.75 -14.44 11.16
C SER A 149 20.24 -13.63 12.35
N SER A 150 20.86 -12.48 12.61
CA SER A 150 20.43 -11.38 13.45
C SER A 150 19.20 -10.63 12.92
N PHE A 151 18.87 -10.66 11.62
CA PHE A 151 17.63 -10.04 11.12
C PHE A 151 16.42 -10.86 11.54
N ASN A 152 15.76 -10.36 12.57
CA ASN A 152 14.59 -10.97 13.15
C ASN A 152 13.43 -9.97 13.00
N LEU A 153 12.47 -10.29 12.14
CA LEU A 153 11.28 -9.47 11.92
C LEU A 153 10.55 -9.13 13.22
N GLN A 154 10.59 -10.01 14.22
CA GLN A 154 10.03 -9.73 15.54
C GLN A 154 10.84 -8.67 16.28
N ILE A 155 12.18 -8.71 16.21
CA ILE A 155 13.04 -7.68 16.81
C ILE A 155 12.89 -6.35 16.08
N GLU A 156 12.82 -6.35 14.75
CA GLU A 156 12.55 -5.15 13.95
C GLU A 156 11.19 -4.55 14.29
N ASN A 157 10.15 -5.39 14.37
CA ASN A 157 8.81 -4.97 14.74
C ASN A 157 8.78 -4.41 16.17
N GLU A 158 9.43 -5.06 17.14
CA GLU A 158 9.56 -4.52 18.51
C GLU A 158 10.37 -3.22 18.53
N THR A 159 11.42 -3.12 17.73
CA THR A 159 12.24 -1.90 17.61
C THR A 159 11.41 -0.75 17.05
N LEU A 160 10.62 -1.00 16.01
CA LEU A 160 9.71 -0.03 15.41
C LEU A 160 8.60 0.37 16.39
N ILE A 161 7.98 -0.58 17.09
CA ILE A 161 6.98 -0.29 18.13
C ILE A 161 7.59 0.60 19.22
N ASN A 162 8.76 0.23 19.76
CA ASN A 162 9.43 0.99 20.81
C ASN A 162 9.85 2.38 20.31
N TYR A 163 10.35 2.49 19.08
CA TYR A 163 10.66 3.76 18.45
C TYR A 163 9.42 4.64 18.35
N LEU A 164 8.32 4.13 17.78
CA LEU A 164 7.06 4.87 17.67
C LEU A 164 6.59 5.34 19.05
N LEU A 165 6.56 4.47 20.06
CA LEU A 165 6.14 4.80 21.43
C LEU A 165 7.10 5.78 22.14
N SER A 166 8.33 5.96 21.65
CA SER A 166 9.24 6.99 22.18
C SER A 166 8.91 8.41 21.67
N LEU A 167 8.17 8.51 20.56
CA LEU A 167 7.87 9.78 19.91
C LEU A 167 6.74 10.54 20.62
N ASN A 168 6.83 11.86 20.56
CA ASN A 168 5.76 12.77 20.99
C ASN A 168 5.04 13.32 19.76
N MET A 169 3.78 13.71 19.92
CA MET A 169 3.12 14.50 18.89
C MET A 169 3.75 15.89 18.77
N ASN A 170 3.93 16.33 17.52
CA ASN A 170 4.30 17.70 17.22
C ASN A 170 3.08 18.64 17.38
N ARG A 171 3.27 19.94 17.07
CA ARG A 171 2.21 20.97 17.19
C ARG A 171 1.04 20.80 16.21
N GLU A 172 1.21 19.96 15.20
CA GLU A 172 0.20 19.62 14.18
C GLU A 172 -0.47 18.28 14.50
N SER A 173 -0.30 17.76 15.72
CA SER A 173 -0.79 16.44 16.15
C SER A 173 -0.27 15.26 15.33
N ARG A 174 0.95 15.37 14.78
CA ARG A 174 1.62 14.27 14.06
C ARG A 174 2.74 13.66 14.89
N ILE A 175 2.87 12.34 14.82
CA ILE A 175 3.97 11.59 15.46
C ILE A 175 5.27 11.72 14.64
N LEU A 176 5.15 11.73 13.32
CA LEU A 176 6.24 11.92 12.37
C LEU A 176 5.86 13.02 11.37
N ASN A 177 6.86 13.72 10.86
CA ASN A 177 6.64 14.69 9.80
C ASN A 177 6.06 14.00 8.57
N SER A 178 5.10 14.67 7.92
CA SER A 178 4.51 14.16 6.70
C SER A 178 5.30 14.64 5.48
N ASN A 179 5.12 13.95 4.36
CA ASN A 179 5.63 14.42 3.07
C ASN A 179 4.78 15.61 2.55
N GLU A 180 5.13 16.18 1.39
CA GLU A 180 4.45 17.34 0.80
C GLU A 180 2.93 17.18 0.67
N PHE A 181 2.43 15.97 0.36
CA PHE A 181 0.98 15.73 0.29
C PHE A 181 0.31 15.66 1.66
N GLY A 182 1.05 15.18 2.65
CA GLY A 182 0.58 14.95 4.00
C GLY A 182 0.10 16.21 4.71
N GLU A 183 0.63 17.38 4.36
CA GLU A 183 0.23 18.67 4.92
C GLU A 183 -1.23 19.04 4.61
N PHE A 184 -1.78 18.54 3.50
CA PHE A 184 -3.14 18.85 3.06
C PHE A 184 -4.21 17.90 3.65
N VAL A 185 -3.79 16.75 4.17
CA VAL A 185 -4.68 15.73 4.73
C VAL A 185 -4.66 15.74 6.26
N SER A 186 -5.75 15.27 6.85
CA SER A 186 -5.89 15.33 8.30
C SER A 186 -4.76 14.59 9.04
N PRO A 187 -4.22 15.11 10.15
CA PRO A 187 -3.21 14.41 10.94
C PRO A 187 -3.75 13.14 11.63
N ILE A 188 -5.08 12.95 11.69
CA ILE A 188 -5.71 11.69 12.09
C ILE A 188 -5.94 10.71 10.94
N SER A 189 -5.60 11.08 9.70
CA SER A 189 -5.83 10.22 8.54
C SER A 189 -5.26 8.81 8.70
N PHE A 190 -5.88 7.85 8.01
CA PHE A 190 -5.40 6.48 7.98
C PHE A 190 -4.10 6.35 7.18
N GLN A 191 -4.01 6.99 6.02
CA GLN A 191 -2.86 6.83 5.12
C GLN A 191 -1.63 7.67 5.54
N HIS A 192 -1.83 8.82 6.18
CA HIS A 192 -0.76 9.79 6.45
C HIS A 192 -0.70 10.26 7.92
N GLY A 193 -1.47 9.64 8.80
CA GLY A 193 -1.74 10.17 10.13
C GLY A 193 -1.82 9.13 11.23
N LEU A 194 -2.31 9.58 12.38
CA LEU A 194 -2.39 8.82 13.63
C LEU A 194 -3.09 7.46 13.45
N SER A 195 -4.16 7.40 12.66
CA SER A 195 -4.96 6.19 12.51
C SER A 195 -4.19 5.02 11.94
N GLY A 196 -3.28 5.25 10.98
CA GLY A 196 -2.42 4.20 10.44
C GLY A 196 -1.50 3.60 11.50
N TYR A 197 -0.90 4.45 12.33
CA TYR A 197 -0.07 4.01 13.45
C TYR A 197 -0.88 3.25 14.50
N LEU A 198 -2.04 3.76 14.90
CA LEU A 198 -2.93 3.08 15.84
C LEU A 198 -3.40 1.72 15.32
N PHE A 199 -3.75 1.65 14.03
CA PHE A 199 -4.13 0.40 13.39
C PHE A 199 -2.99 -0.62 13.45
N TYR A 200 -1.80 -0.25 13.00
CA TYR A 200 -0.61 -1.09 13.08
C TYR A 200 -0.31 -1.55 14.51
N LEU A 201 -0.22 -0.62 15.45
CA LEU A 201 0.08 -0.90 16.86
C LEU A 201 -0.94 -1.82 17.50
N SER A 202 -2.23 -1.64 17.21
CA SER A 202 -3.30 -2.49 17.76
C SER A 202 -3.26 -3.95 17.25
N HIS A 203 -2.65 -4.21 16.08
CA HIS A 203 -2.56 -5.55 15.50
C HIS A 203 -1.25 -6.26 15.86
N MET A 204 -0.17 -5.51 16.05
CA MET A 204 1.14 -6.10 16.29
C MET A 204 1.41 -6.43 17.75
N ARG A 205 0.75 -5.73 18.68
CA ARG A 205 0.89 -5.99 20.12
C ARG A 205 -0.38 -5.51 20.83
N ASP A 206 -0.81 -6.19 21.88
CA ASP A 206 -1.89 -5.64 22.71
C ASP A 206 -1.35 -4.53 23.63
N ILE A 207 -1.17 -3.36 23.04
CA ILE A 207 -0.66 -2.13 23.68
C ILE A 207 -1.76 -1.10 23.83
N SER A 208 -3.02 -1.55 23.81
CA SER A 208 -4.20 -0.68 23.80
C SER A 208 -4.29 0.22 25.04
N GLU A 209 -3.68 -0.21 26.15
CA GLU A 209 -3.62 0.56 27.40
C GLU A 209 -2.30 1.31 27.61
N ASN A 210 -1.41 1.32 26.62
CA ASN A 210 -0.16 2.04 26.72
C ASN A 210 -0.42 3.55 26.88
N GLY A 211 0.09 4.13 27.97
CA GLY A 211 -0.14 5.54 28.30
C GLY A 211 0.21 6.52 27.18
N ARG A 212 1.25 6.24 26.38
CA ARG A 212 1.62 7.08 25.24
C ARG A 212 0.57 7.09 24.15
N ILE A 213 -0.04 5.94 23.88
CA ILE A 213 -1.10 5.85 22.87
C ILE A 213 -2.35 6.60 23.34
N ILE A 214 -2.68 6.48 24.63
CA ILE A 214 -3.77 7.23 25.25
C ILE A 214 -3.50 8.75 25.16
N GLU A 215 -2.28 9.19 25.48
CA GLU A 215 -1.83 10.59 25.33
C GLU A 215 -2.01 11.09 23.89
N TRP A 216 -1.62 10.30 22.90
CA TRP A 216 -1.82 10.63 21.48
C TRP A 216 -3.30 10.82 21.13
N ILE A 217 -4.14 9.87 21.51
CA ILE A 217 -5.58 9.92 21.21
C ILE A 217 -6.24 11.16 21.85
N ILE A 218 -5.87 11.50 23.09
CA ILE A 218 -6.43 12.65 23.80
C ILE A 218 -5.90 13.98 23.25
N SER A 219 -4.58 14.07 22.99
CA SER A 219 -3.93 15.34 22.61
C SER A 219 -4.35 15.85 21.23
N GLU A 220 -4.64 14.95 20.28
CA GLU A 220 -5.05 15.31 18.93
C GLU A 220 -6.29 16.20 18.90
N GLY A 221 -7.28 15.94 19.77
CA GLY A 221 -8.54 16.68 19.79
C GLY A 221 -8.41 18.15 20.22
N ASN A 222 -7.27 18.54 20.79
CA ASN A 222 -7.07 19.90 21.32
C ASN A 222 -6.39 20.85 20.34
N GLN A 223 -5.74 20.36 19.28
CA GLN A 223 -4.87 21.20 18.44
C GLN A 223 -5.43 21.49 17.03
N ASN A 224 -6.42 20.73 16.55
CA ASN A 224 -6.90 20.81 15.15
C ASN A 224 -8.28 21.45 14.95
N LYS A 225 -8.88 22.06 15.98
CA LYS A 225 -10.21 22.69 15.88
C LYS A 225 -10.15 23.96 15.02
N GLY A 226 -10.30 23.82 13.70
CA GLY A 226 -10.46 24.95 12.78
C GLY A 226 -9.89 24.77 11.37
N ASN A 227 -9.10 23.73 11.11
CA ASN A 227 -8.49 23.51 9.80
C ASN A 227 -9.41 22.72 8.86
N VAL A 228 -9.53 23.18 7.62
CA VAL A 228 -10.23 22.45 6.55
C VAL A 228 -9.22 21.57 5.83
N TYR A 229 -9.32 20.26 6.03
CA TYR A 229 -8.45 19.26 5.40
C TYR A 229 -9.09 18.66 4.16
N LEU A 230 -8.26 18.32 3.17
CA LEU A 230 -8.69 17.64 1.96
C LEU A 230 -9.31 16.29 2.30
N ASN A 231 -10.56 16.07 1.88
CA ASN A 231 -11.32 14.85 2.15
C ASN A 231 -11.37 14.50 3.66
N GLY A 232 -11.48 15.52 4.53
CA GLY A 232 -11.34 15.38 5.98
C GLY A 232 -12.37 14.48 6.69
N CYS A 233 -13.44 14.05 6.01
CA CYS A 233 -14.40 13.07 6.53
C CYS A 233 -14.10 11.62 6.08
N SER A 234 -13.23 11.43 5.10
CA SER A 234 -13.03 10.16 4.41
C SER A 234 -12.36 9.07 5.23
N ILE A 235 -12.40 7.83 4.74
CA ILE A 235 -11.76 6.70 5.43
C ILE A 235 -10.23 6.77 5.34
N LEU A 236 -9.65 7.19 4.21
CA LEU A 236 -8.19 7.24 4.08
C LEU A 236 -7.59 8.53 4.63
N PHE A 237 -8.27 9.66 4.47
CA PHE A 237 -7.71 10.99 4.76
C PHE A 237 -8.37 11.73 5.92
N GLY A 238 -9.37 11.13 6.55
CA GLY A 238 -10.24 11.86 7.46
C GLY A 238 -10.70 11.10 8.69
N SER A 239 -11.73 11.67 9.32
CA SER A 239 -12.28 11.22 10.58
C SER A 239 -13.01 9.88 10.52
N SER A 240 -13.50 9.43 9.35
CA SER A 240 -14.08 8.09 9.20
C SER A 240 -13.04 6.99 9.48
N GLY A 241 -11.83 7.10 8.93
CA GLY A 241 -10.77 6.13 9.19
C GLY A 241 -10.37 6.10 10.65
N TYR A 242 -10.36 7.27 11.28
CA TYR A 242 -10.07 7.38 12.70
C TYR A 242 -11.15 6.77 13.58
N LEU A 243 -12.43 7.00 13.26
CA LEU A 243 -13.55 6.32 13.91
C LEU A 243 -13.39 4.80 13.80
N TRP A 244 -13.11 4.28 12.60
CA TRP A 244 -12.92 2.84 12.37
C TRP A 244 -11.85 2.23 13.28
N VAL A 245 -10.72 2.92 13.44
CA VAL A 245 -9.60 2.46 14.25
C VAL A 245 -9.89 2.61 15.74
N LEU A 246 -10.47 3.73 16.18
CA LEU A 246 -10.85 3.90 17.59
C LEU A 246 -11.86 2.83 18.04
N LEU A 247 -12.77 2.40 17.15
CA LEU A 247 -13.72 1.32 17.39
C LEU A 247 -13.07 -0.06 17.54
N GLU A 248 -11.91 -0.30 16.93
CA GLU A 248 -11.09 -1.50 17.21
C GLU A 248 -10.32 -1.35 18.52
N PHE A 249 -9.82 -0.14 18.76
CA PHE A 249 -8.93 0.15 19.86
C PHE A 249 -9.64 0.09 21.21
N TYR A 250 -10.80 0.76 21.36
CA TYR A 250 -11.49 0.86 22.65
C TYR A 250 -12.00 -0.50 23.18
N LYS A 251 -12.21 -1.48 22.31
CA LYS A 251 -12.61 -2.85 22.68
C LYS A 251 -11.54 -3.59 23.48
N LYS A 252 -10.28 -3.26 23.20
CA LYS A 252 -9.12 -3.90 23.80
C LYS A 252 -8.73 -3.24 25.13
N ILE A 253 -9.29 -2.07 25.43
CA ILE A 253 -9.10 -1.39 26.71
C ILE A 253 -10.00 -2.02 27.77
N THR A 254 -9.44 -2.33 28.94
CA THR A 254 -10.20 -2.91 30.06
C THR A 254 -11.31 -1.97 30.52
N SER A 255 -12.46 -2.54 30.92
CA SER A 255 -13.67 -1.78 31.24
C SER A 255 -13.50 -0.81 32.42
N ASN A 256 -12.55 -1.06 33.31
CA ASN A 256 -12.24 -0.22 34.47
C ASN A 256 -11.14 0.83 34.20
N ASN A 257 -10.58 0.87 32.99
CA ASN A 257 -9.60 1.90 32.63
C ASN A 257 -10.31 3.25 32.48
N PRO A 258 -9.91 4.29 33.23
CA PRO A 258 -10.57 5.60 33.17
C PRO A 258 -10.47 6.27 31.79
N SER A 259 -9.46 5.93 31.00
CA SER A 259 -9.26 6.46 29.65
C SER A 259 -10.28 5.92 28.66
N ARG A 260 -10.95 4.81 28.98
CA ARG A 260 -11.91 4.16 28.09
C ARG A 260 -13.11 5.07 27.81
N GLU A 261 -13.67 5.72 28.83
CA GLU A 261 -14.82 6.61 28.63
C GLU A 261 -14.44 7.85 27.81
N LEU A 262 -13.24 8.40 28.04
CA LEU A 262 -12.72 9.52 27.24
C LEU A 262 -12.63 9.18 25.76
N ILE A 263 -12.21 7.95 25.43
CA ILE A 263 -12.14 7.46 24.04
C ILE A 263 -13.54 7.26 23.49
N ILE A 264 -14.48 6.71 24.27
CA ILE A 264 -15.87 6.54 23.86
C ILE A 264 -16.52 7.88 23.54
N ASP A 265 -16.30 8.91 24.37
CA ASP A 265 -16.82 10.25 24.11
C ASP A 265 -16.25 10.82 22.80
N LYS A 266 -14.95 10.62 22.56
CA LYS A 266 -14.32 11.01 21.29
C LYS A 266 -14.91 10.28 20.08
N ILE A 267 -15.18 8.98 20.21
CA ILE A 267 -15.87 8.18 19.17
C ILE A 267 -17.26 8.78 18.90
N ARG A 268 -18.04 9.09 19.95
CA ARG A 268 -19.39 9.67 19.82
C ARG A 268 -19.35 11.04 19.13
N ASP A 269 -18.37 11.87 19.45
CA ASP A 269 -18.20 13.19 18.84
C ASP A 269 -17.87 13.06 17.34
N ILE A 270 -16.90 12.21 16.99
CA ILE A 270 -16.54 11.94 15.60
C ILE A 270 -17.74 11.38 14.82
N TYR A 271 -18.50 10.46 15.42
CA TYR A 271 -19.71 9.90 14.82
C TYR A 271 -20.73 11.01 14.47
N LYS A 272 -21.03 11.91 15.40
CA LYS A 272 -21.98 13.02 15.17
C LYS A 272 -21.50 13.94 14.05
N ASP A 273 -20.21 14.26 14.04
CA ASP A 273 -19.61 15.11 13.00
C ASP A 273 -19.71 14.45 11.62
N LEU A 274 -19.47 13.14 11.53
CA LEU A 274 -19.60 12.38 10.28
C LEU A 274 -21.03 12.32 9.77
N ILE A 275 -22.02 12.06 10.64
CA ILE A 275 -23.45 12.08 10.27
C ILE A 275 -23.84 13.46 9.71
N SER A 276 -23.44 14.54 10.39
CA SER A 276 -23.78 15.90 9.98
C SER A 276 -23.08 16.35 8.68
N SER A 277 -21.90 15.78 8.40
CA SER A 277 -21.09 16.14 7.23
C SER A 277 -21.35 15.25 6.01
N TYR A 278 -21.99 14.09 6.19
CA TYR A 278 -22.16 13.08 5.15
C TYR A 278 -22.75 13.63 3.84
N GLN A 279 -23.78 14.47 3.94
CA GLN A 279 -24.45 15.04 2.76
C GLN A 279 -23.57 16.01 1.96
N LYS A 280 -22.50 16.54 2.57
CA LYS A 280 -21.56 17.48 1.91
C LYS A 280 -20.45 16.76 1.16
N VAL A 281 -20.34 15.43 1.29
CA VAL A 281 -19.32 14.64 0.60
C VAL A 281 -19.79 14.35 -0.82
N GLU A 282 -19.02 14.82 -1.80
CA GLU A 282 -19.44 14.81 -3.22
C GLU A 282 -19.19 13.46 -3.91
N VAL A 283 -18.18 12.72 -3.48
CA VAL A 283 -17.78 11.45 -4.10
C VAL A 283 -18.36 10.24 -3.35
N PHE A 284 -18.68 9.17 -4.08
CA PHE A 284 -19.30 7.96 -3.54
C PHE A 284 -18.30 6.85 -3.21
N ASP A 285 -17.06 6.98 -3.69
CA ASP A 285 -16.03 5.94 -3.58
C ASP A 285 -15.69 5.55 -2.14
N PHE A 286 -14.86 4.51 -2.01
CA PHE A 286 -14.49 3.97 -0.70
C PHE A 286 -13.48 4.84 0.02
N ALA A 287 -12.44 5.28 -0.69
CA ALA A 287 -11.28 5.92 -0.10
C ALA A 287 -11.58 7.32 0.43
N LEU A 288 -12.33 8.11 -0.35
CA LEU A 288 -12.60 9.52 -0.15
C LEU A 288 -14.07 9.79 0.17
N GLY A 289 -14.94 8.89 -0.27
CA GLY A 289 -16.35 9.15 -0.40
C GLY A 289 -17.26 8.54 0.63
N LYS A 290 -18.55 8.65 0.30
CA LYS A 290 -19.69 8.22 1.10
C LYS A 290 -19.62 6.76 1.53
N SER A 291 -19.15 5.84 0.68
CA SER A 291 -19.13 4.41 1.02
C SER A 291 -18.16 4.10 2.16
N GLY A 292 -16.94 4.67 2.16
CA GLY A 292 -16.00 4.52 3.27
C GLY A 292 -16.50 5.15 4.57
N ILE A 293 -17.31 6.21 4.51
CA ILE A 293 -17.95 6.78 5.70
C ILE A 293 -19.02 5.83 6.24
N LEU A 294 -19.89 5.29 5.37
CA LEU A 294 -20.93 4.35 5.79
C LEU A 294 -20.36 3.10 6.45
N LEU A 295 -19.24 2.58 5.93
CA LEU A 295 -18.53 1.47 6.55
C LEU A 295 -18.26 1.76 8.04
N SER A 296 -17.67 2.92 8.35
CA SER A 296 -17.38 3.32 9.73
C SER A 296 -18.60 3.56 10.60
N LEU A 297 -19.67 4.11 10.03
CA LEU A 297 -20.94 4.28 10.73
C LEU A 297 -21.61 2.93 11.04
N MET A 298 -21.56 1.97 10.13
CA MET A 298 -22.05 0.60 10.35
C MET A 298 -21.32 -0.06 11.52
N LYS A 299 -19.99 0.07 11.54
CA LYS A 299 -19.20 -0.45 12.66
C LYS A 299 -19.51 0.25 13.96
N TYR A 300 -19.71 1.57 13.96
CA TYR A 300 -20.15 2.30 15.15
C TYR A 300 -21.48 1.75 15.67
N CYS A 301 -22.46 1.59 14.78
CA CYS A 301 -23.78 1.08 15.11
C CYS A 301 -23.73 -0.32 15.75
N ILE A 302 -22.98 -1.26 15.16
CA ILE A 302 -22.78 -2.62 15.72
C ILE A 302 -22.18 -2.56 17.14
N ASN A 303 -21.30 -1.59 17.39
CA ASN A 303 -20.57 -1.47 18.64
C ASN A 303 -21.36 -0.86 19.78
N PHE A 304 -22.30 0.02 19.47
CA PHE A 304 -23.09 0.75 20.46
C PHE A 304 -24.58 0.42 20.43
N ASN A 305 -25.02 -0.48 19.54
CA ASN A 305 -26.43 -0.81 19.30
C ASN A 305 -27.30 0.46 19.08
N ASP A 306 -26.76 1.44 18.35
CA ASP A 306 -27.44 2.71 18.11
C ASP A 306 -28.51 2.58 17.03
N VAL A 307 -29.79 2.60 17.44
CA VAL A 307 -30.93 2.37 16.55
C VAL A 307 -31.13 3.52 15.57
N ASP A 308 -30.89 4.77 16.01
CA ASP A 308 -31.05 5.95 15.15
C ASP A 308 -30.02 5.95 14.01
N SER A 309 -28.80 5.47 14.29
CA SER A 309 -27.78 5.21 13.26
C SER A 309 -28.27 4.22 12.20
N MET A 310 -28.99 3.16 12.58
CA MET A 310 -29.41 2.12 11.64
C MET A 310 -30.35 2.66 10.56
N GLU A 311 -31.27 3.54 10.94
CA GLU A 311 -32.21 4.13 10.00
C GLU A 311 -31.48 5.03 8.99
N PHE A 312 -30.58 5.89 9.46
CA PHE A 312 -29.73 6.71 8.61
C PHE A 312 -28.90 5.84 7.65
N ILE A 313 -28.20 4.82 8.18
CA ILE A 313 -27.36 3.93 7.37
C ILE A 313 -28.18 3.24 6.29
N ARG A 314 -29.38 2.73 6.62
CA ARG A 314 -30.26 2.07 5.66
C ARG A 314 -30.62 2.99 4.49
N GLU A 315 -31.07 4.20 4.77
CA GLU A 315 -31.40 5.20 3.75
C GLU A 315 -30.20 5.49 2.84
N LYS A 316 -29.00 5.58 3.43
CA LYS A 316 -27.78 5.91 2.68
C LYS A 316 -27.15 4.73 1.94
N ILE A 317 -27.41 3.50 2.37
CA ILE A 317 -27.09 2.30 1.59
C ILE A 317 -28.00 2.20 0.37
N GLU A 318 -29.28 2.55 0.48
CA GLU A 318 -30.19 2.62 -0.67
C GLU A 318 -29.71 3.68 -1.69
N GLU A 319 -29.32 4.87 -1.22
CA GLU A 319 -28.70 5.91 -2.06
C GLU A 319 -27.45 5.37 -2.80
N LEU A 320 -26.57 4.71 -2.06
CA LEU A 320 -25.33 4.13 -2.59
C LEU A 320 -25.60 3.01 -3.61
N TYR A 321 -26.62 2.17 -3.37
CA TYR A 321 -27.04 1.10 -4.26
C TYR A 321 -27.60 1.66 -5.57
N LEU A 322 -28.45 2.68 -5.52
CA LEU A 322 -29.00 3.32 -6.71
C LEU A 322 -27.90 3.93 -7.57
N TYR A 323 -26.93 4.62 -6.94
CA TYR A 323 -25.75 5.12 -7.62
C TYR A 323 -24.94 3.98 -8.28
N PHE A 324 -24.66 2.92 -7.54
CA PHE A 324 -23.92 1.76 -8.08
C PHE A 324 -24.61 1.13 -9.29
N VAL A 325 -25.92 0.92 -9.24
CA VAL A 325 -26.70 0.29 -10.33
C VAL A 325 -26.71 1.16 -11.59
N ASP A 326 -26.70 2.48 -11.44
CA ASP A 326 -26.63 3.41 -12.57
C ASP A 326 -25.22 3.40 -13.19
N GLU A 327 -24.20 3.56 -12.36
CA GLU A 327 -22.81 3.66 -12.82
C GLU A 327 -22.25 2.35 -13.39
N ILE A 328 -22.61 1.19 -12.82
CA ILE A 328 -22.09 -0.11 -13.27
C ILE A 328 -22.47 -0.42 -14.73
N ARG A 329 -23.57 0.17 -15.23
CA ARG A 329 -24.02 0.03 -16.61
C ARG A 329 -23.19 0.86 -17.60
N ASN A 330 -22.50 1.88 -17.09
CA ASN A 330 -21.76 2.87 -17.88
C ASN A 330 -20.24 2.70 -17.75
N VAL A 331 -19.76 1.65 -17.08
CA VAL A 331 -18.33 1.37 -16.91
C VAL A 331 -17.68 1.11 -18.26
N ASN A 332 -16.65 1.89 -18.57
CA ASN A 332 -15.88 1.76 -19.80
C ASN A 332 -14.42 1.37 -19.55
N SER A 333 -14.00 1.34 -18.29
CA SER A 333 -12.68 0.94 -17.89
C SER A 333 -12.72 0.24 -16.54
N LEU A 334 -11.87 -0.75 -16.38
CA LEU A 334 -11.67 -1.35 -15.06
C LEU A 334 -10.98 -0.39 -14.06
N LYS A 335 -10.55 0.82 -14.48
CA LYS A 335 -10.16 1.92 -13.58
C LYS A 335 -11.35 2.31 -12.70
N GLU A 336 -12.51 2.44 -13.33
CA GLU A 336 -13.79 2.75 -12.68
C GLU A 336 -14.29 1.58 -11.81
N CYS A 337 -13.76 0.36 -12.00
CA CYS A 337 -14.05 -0.79 -11.16
C CYS A 337 -13.10 -0.94 -9.96
N ASN A 338 -12.15 -0.03 -9.74
CA ASN A 338 -11.18 -0.21 -8.66
C ASN A 338 -11.85 -0.12 -7.26
N PHE A 339 -11.12 -0.53 -6.21
CA PHE A 339 -11.70 -0.62 -4.86
C PHE A 339 -11.70 0.74 -4.16
N ALA A 340 -10.59 1.47 -4.22
CA ALA A 340 -10.42 2.73 -3.50
C ALA A 340 -11.31 3.84 -4.06
N HIS A 341 -11.25 4.05 -5.38
CA HIS A 341 -11.89 5.15 -6.11
C HIS A 341 -12.94 4.70 -7.12
N GLY A 342 -13.29 3.42 -7.13
CA GLY A 342 -14.21 2.84 -8.10
C GLY A 342 -15.36 2.07 -7.46
N LEU A 343 -16.12 1.39 -8.31
CA LEU A 343 -17.37 0.73 -7.96
C LEU A 343 -17.20 -0.50 -7.07
N ALA A 344 -16.02 -1.12 -7.02
CA ALA A 344 -15.81 -2.33 -6.20
C ALA A 344 -15.87 -2.03 -4.70
N GLY A 345 -15.34 -0.88 -4.26
CA GLY A 345 -15.42 -0.48 -2.85
C GLY A 345 -16.84 -0.10 -2.45
N ILE A 346 -17.58 0.50 -3.37
CA ILE A 346 -19.02 0.76 -3.21
C ILE A 346 -19.80 -0.55 -3.07
N ALA A 347 -19.59 -1.49 -4.00
CA ALA A 347 -20.22 -2.81 -3.97
C ALA A 347 -19.89 -3.57 -2.68
N TYR A 348 -18.65 -3.48 -2.20
CA TYR A 348 -18.25 -4.09 -0.93
C TYR A 348 -19.07 -3.56 0.24
N VAL A 349 -19.24 -2.24 0.36
CA VAL A 349 -20.01 -1.64 1.47
C VAL A 349 -21.49 -2.02 1.39
N ILE A 350 -22.07 -2.09 0.19
CA ILE A 350 -23.44 -2.57 -0.01
C ILE A 350 -23.57 -4.05 0.38
N LEU A 351 -22.60 -4.89 0.02
CA LEU A 351 -22.63 -6.33 0.24
C LEU A 351 -22.56 -6.71 1.73
N ILE A 352 -21.82 -5.94 2.52
CA ILE A 352 -21.60 -6.23 3.95
C ILE A 352 -22.62 -5.55 4.88
N TYR A 353 -23.49 -4.70 4.33
CA TYR A 353 -24.68 -4.21 5.04
C TYR A 353 -25.70 -5.33 5.13
#